data_AF-A0AAV3SQ05-F1
#
_entry.id   AF-A0AAV3SQ05-F1
#
_cell.length_a   1.000
_cell.length_b   1.000
_cell.length_c   1.000
_cell.angle_alpha   90.00
_cell.angle_beta   90.00
_cell.angle_gamma   90.00
#
_symmetry.space_group_name_H-M   'P 1'
#
loop_
_entity.id
_entity.type
_entity.pdbx_description
1 polymer ?
#
loop_
_entity_poly.entity_id
_entity_poly.type
_entity_poly.pdbx_seq_one_letter_code
_entity_poly.pdbx_strand_id
1 'polypeptide(L)'
;MVREGTTLAVGRDVAAPPEATAETLRDTRRWPEWSPSVRAVESTDRYVETGTTGRVRVAGAWVPFRVTAATRLRWDWRVAGVPATGHRVERYPRRPDRCRVVIEVPLLAAPYVPICRRALDRFAALVEGDE
;
A
#
# COMPACT_ATOMS: atom_id res chain seq x y z
N MET A 1 15.99 0.10 -4.05
CA MET A 1 15.71 -0.51 -2.74
C MET A 1 16.69 0.10 -1.77
N VAL A 2 16.19 0.86 -0.80
CA VAL A 2 17.02 1.45 0.26
C VAL A 2 16.70 0.71 1.55
N ARG A 3 17.71 0.44 2.38
CA ARG A 3 17.53 -0.15 3.70
C ARG A 3 17.23 0.97 4.69
N GLU A 4 16.11 0.89 5.41
CA GLU A 4 15.76 1.80 6.50
C GLU A 4 15.59 0.95 7.78
N GLY A 5 16.65 0.80 8.56
CA GLY A 5 16.63 -0.04 9.77
C GLY A 5 16.37 -1.53 9.47
N THR A 6 15.20 -2.03 9.87
CA THR A 6 14.73 -3.42 9.74
C THR A 6 13.81 -3.68 8.54
N THR A 7 13.63 -2.69 7.65
CA THR A 7 12.79 -2.79 6.45
C THR A 7 13.54 -2.45 5.15
N LEU A 8 12.97 -2.90 4.04
CA LEU A 8 13.36 -2.58 2.68
C LEU A 8 12.30 -1.67 2.06
N ALA A 9 12.71 -0.50 1.59
CA ALA A 9 11.83 0.41 0.86
C ALA A 9 11.82 0.07 -0.64
N VAL A 10 10.64 -0.29 -1.16
CA VAL A 10 10.36 -0.46 -2.59
C VAL A 10 9.51 0.71 -3.04
N GLY A 11 10.04 1.58 -3.90
CA GLY A 11 9.34 2.79 -4.34
C GLY A 11 9.15 2.83 -5.85
N ARG A 12 8.09 3.50 -6.28
CA ARG A 12 7.80 3.84 -7.69
C ARG A 12 7.32 5.28 -7.77
N ASP A 13 7.82 6.01 -8.76
CA ASP A 13 7.37 7.36 -9.06
C ASP A 13 6.08 7.30 -9.87
N VAL A 14 5.14 8.18 -9.56
CA VAL A 14 3.78 8.20 -10.10
C VAL A 14 3.47 9.60 -10.61
N ALA A 15 2.94 9.69 -11.82
CA ALA A 15 2.50 10.93 -12.47
C ALA A 15 1.07 11.31 -12.06
N ALA A 16 0.82 11.40 -10.75
CA ALA A 16 -0.44 11.85 -10.19
C ALA A 16 -0.23 12.68 -8.90
N PRO A 17 -1.17 13.56 -8.53
CA PRO A 17 -1.10 14.34 -7.30
C PRO A 17 -1.04 13.44 -6.05
N PRO A 18 -0.22 13.79 -5.04
CA PRO A 18 0.01 12.95 -3.87
C PRO A 18 -1.26 12.66 -3.05
N GLU A 19 -2.18 13.62 -2.94
CA GLU A 19 -3.44 13.46 -2.19
C GLU A 19 -4.37 12.44 -2.86
N ALA A 20 -4.64 12.60 -4.16
CA ALA A 20 -5.48 11.69 -4.92
C ALA A 20 -4.87 10.28 -4.96
N THR A 21 -3.53 10.22 -5.10
CA THR A 21 -2.78 8.96 -5.03
C THR A 21 -2.93 8.31 -3.66
N ALA A 22 -2.78 9.06 -2.57
CA ALA A 22 -2.91 8.55 -1.22
C ALA A 22 -4.34 8.12 -0.88
N GLU A 23 -5.35 8.83 -1.38
CA GLU A 23 -6.76 8.42 -1.27
C GLU A 23 -6.99 7.06 -1.93
N THR A 24 -6.53 6.89 -3.18
CA THR A 24 -6.64 5.61 -3.92
C THR A 24 -5.87 4.49 -3.23
N LEU A 25 -4.68 4.77 -2.69
CA LEU A 25 -3.88 3.80 -1.95
C LEU A 25 -4.59 3.33 -0.66
N ARG A 26 -5.38 4.21 -0.04
CA ARG A 26 -6.15 3.94 1.17
C ARG A 26 -7.52 3.32 0.90
N ASP A 27 -8.03 3.35 -0.33
CA ASP A 27 -9.33 2.76 -0.68
C ASP A 27 -9.26 1.23 -0.69
N THR A 28 -9.83 0.62 0.36
CA THR A 28 -9.85 -0.84 0.59
C THR A 28 -10.58 -1.59 -0.52
N ARG A 29 -11.49 -0.94 -1.25
CA ARG A 29 -12.21 -1.55 -2.37
C ARG A 29 -11.33 -1.70 -3.61
N ARG A 30 -10.31 -0.85 -3.77
CA ARG A 30 -9.39 -0.85 -4.91
C ARG A 30 -8.17 -1.73 -4.72
N TRP A 31 -7.92 -2.22 -3.50
CA TRP A 31 -6.78 -3.10 -3.21
C TRP A 31 -6.66 -4.31 -4.15
N PRO A 32 -7.73 -5.02 -4.53
CA PRO A 32 -7.63 -6.15 -5.46
C PRO A 32 -7.18 -5.75 -6.88
N GLU A 33 -7.34 -4.48 -7.27
CA GLU A 33 -6.96 -4.00 -8.60
C GLU A 33 -5.44 -3.91 -8.75
N TRP A 34 -4.76 -3.41 -7.71
CA TRP A 34 -3.32 -3.18 -7.77
C TRP A 34 -2.50 -4.25 -7.04
N SER A 35 -2.99 -4.85 -5.95
CA SER A 35 -2.23 -5.83 -5.18
C SER A 35 -2.30 -7.24 -5.79
N PRO A 36 -1.18 -7.84 -6.20
CA PRO A 36 -1.20 -9.21 -6.75
C PRO A 36 -1.59 -10.28 -5.73
N SER A 37 -1.38 -10.00 -4.44
CA SER A 37 -1.60 -10.96 -3.34
C SER A 37 -3.00 -10.88 -2.76
N VAL A 38 -3.65 -9.71 -2.81
CA VAL A 38 -4.98 -9.49 -2.25
C VAL A 38 -6.02 -9.70 -3.36
N ARG A 39 -6.91 -10.67 -3.19
CA ARG A 39 -7.95 -11.02 -4.17
C ARG A 39 -9.33 -10.48 -3.84
N ALA A 40 -9.58 -10.20 -2.57
CA ALA A 40 -10.83 -9.62 -2.08
C ALA A 40 -10.58 -8.98 -0.71
N VAL A 41 -11.42 -8.02 -0.35
CA VAL A 41 -11.34 -7.30 0.92
C VAL A 41 -12.73 -7.15 1.49
N GLU A 42 -12.87 -7.41 2.78
CA GLU A 42 -13.99 -6.97 3.58
C GLU A 42 -13.43 -6.12 4.71
N SER A 43 -13.88 -4.87 4.81
CA SER A 43 -13.33 -3.92 5.78
C SER A 43 -14.44 -3.13 6.46
N THR A 44 -14.18 -2.72 7.70
CA THR A 44 -15.03 -1.79 8.46
C THR A 44 -15.12 -0.43 7.78
N ASP A 45 -14.06 -0.03 7.08
CA ASP A 45 -13.93 1.31 6.50
C ASP A 45 -13.54 1.21 5.02
N ARG A 46 -14.12 2.10 4.20
CA ARG A 46 -13.70 2.21 2.79
C ARG A 46 -12.27 2.74 2.69
N TYR A 47 -11.93 3.76 3.45
CA TYR A 47 -10.59 4.33 3.47
C TYR A 47 -9.90 3.95 4.76
N VAL A 48 -8.63 3.50 4.65
CA VAL A 48 -7.83 3.10 5.80
C VAL A 48 -7.67 4.23 6.81
N GLU A 49 -8.19 4.05 8.02
CA GLU A 49 -7.95 4.90 9.18
C GLU A 49 -7.24 4.11 10.29
N THR A 50 -6.70 4.80 11.30
CA THR A 50 -6.13 4.11 12.46
C THR A 50 -7.23 3.31 13.14
N GLY A 51 -7.01 2.01 13.33
CA GLY A 51 -8.01 1.11 13.93
C GLY A 51 -8.94 0.43 12.93
N THR A 52 -8.89 0.77 11.63
CA THR A 52 -9.62 0.03 10.58
C THR A 52 -9.28 -1.46 10.65
N THR A 53 -10.31 -2.31 10.58
CA THR A 53 -10.16 -3.77 10.62
C THR A 53 -10.90 -4.42 9.46
N GLY A 54 -10.66 -5.72 9.30
CA GLY A 54 -11.35 -6.51 8.30
C GLY A 54 -10.65 -7.82 8.03
N ARG A 55 -10.93 -8.39 6.86
CA ARG A 55 -10.25 -9.56 6.33
C ARG A 55 -9.89 -9.34 4.87
N VAL A 56 -8.71 -9.83 4.50
CA VAL A 56 -8.24 -9.87 3.12
C VAL A 56 -8.15 -11.31 2.65
N ARG A 57 -8.46 -11.55 1.38
CA ARG A 57 -8.29 -12.87 0.77
C ARG A 57 -6.90 -12.96 0.12
N VAL A 58 -6.01 -13.75 0.71
CA VAL A 58 -4.62 -13.93 0.25
C VAL A 58 -4.35 -15.43 0.12
N ALA A 59 -3.71 -15.84 -0.98
CA ALA A 59 -3.41 -17.24 -1.27
C ALA A 59 -4.61 -18.20 -1.10
N GLY A 60 -5.82 -17.72 -1.43
CA GLY A 60 -7.06 -18.50 -1.33
C GLY A 60 -7.77 -18.46 0.03
N ALA A 61 -7.11 -18.03 1.10
CA ALA A 61 -7.65 -17.97 2.45
C ALA A 61 -8.05 -16.55 2.88
N TRP A 62 -9.05 -16.45 3.75
CA TRP A 62 -9.41 -15.19 4.42
C TRP A 62 -8.55 -15.00 5.66
N VAL A 63 -7.86 -13.87 5.75
CA VAL A 63 -6.93 -13.56 6.83
C VAL A 63 -7.31 -12.22 7.46
N PRO A 64 -7.44 -12.11 8.79
CA PRO A 64 -7.79 -10.86 9.43
C PRO A 64 -6.64 -9.85 9.32
N PHE A 65 -7.00 -8.58 9.21
CA PHE A 65 -6.05 -7.47 9.31
C PHE A 65 -6.54 -6.39 10.28
N ARG A 66 -5.58 -5.62 10.78
CA ARG A 66 -5.83 -4.38 11.53
C ARG A 66 -4.81 -3.33 11.13
N VAL A 67 -5.30 -2.14 10.82
CA VAL A 67 -4.47 -0.95 10.64
C VAL A 67 -4.03 -0.45 12.02
N THR A 68 -2.72 -0.40 12.23
CA THR A 68 -2.13 -0.03 13.53
C THR A 68 -1.79 1.45 13.62
N ALA A 69 -1.52 2.10 12.49
CA ALA A 69 -1.29 3.53 12.39
C ALA A 69 -1.68 4.00 11.00
N ALA A 70 -2.32 5.16 10.92
CA ALA A 70 -2.62 5.83 9.66
C ALA A 70 -2.52 7.34 9.81
N THR A 71 -1.99 7.95 8.77
CA THR A 71 -1.99 9.38 8.47
C THR A 71 -2.53 9.55 7.06
N ARG A 72 -2.68 10.79 6.59
CA ARG A 72 -3.10 11.04 5.21
C ARG A 72 -2.20 10.39 4.15
N LEU A 73 -0.90 10.28 4.41
CA LEU A 73 0.09 9.85 3.41
C LEU A 73 0.82 8.56 3.79
N ARG A 74 0.50 7.97 4.93
CA ARG A 74 1.19 6.77 5.42
C ARG A 74 0.24 5.93 6.23
N TRP A 75 0.30 4.61 6.07
CA TRP A 75 -0.36 3.68 6.97
C TRP A 75 0.42 2.38 7.12
N ASP A 76 0.24 1.77 8.30
CA ASP A 76 0.88 0.54 8.73
C ASP A 76 -0.20 -0.40 9.27
N TRP A 77 0.00 -1.70 9.11
CA TRP A 77 -0.98 -2.72 9.45
C TRP A 77 -0.35 -4.04 9.87
N ARG A 78 -1.17 -4.87 10.51
CA ARG A 78 -0.88 -6.26 10.80
C ARG A 78 -1.84 -7.15 10.05
N VAL A 79 -1.32 -8.28 9.56
CA VAL A 79 -2.10 -9.35 8.92
C VAL A 79 -1.85 -10.63 9.72
N ALA A 80 -2.92 -11.30 10.16
CA ALA A 80 -2.84 -12.41 11.12
C ALA A 80 -2.02 -12.09 12.38
N GLY A 81 -2.04 -10.83 12.83
CA GLY A 81 -1.28 -10.37 14.01
C GLY A 81 0.21 -10.10 13.77
N VAL A 82 0.73 -10.42 12.58
CA VAL A 82 2.14 -10.17 12.21
C VAL A 82 2.26 -8.79 11.55
N PRO A 83 3.28 -7.97 11.90
CA PRO A 83 3.60 -6.75 11.17
C PRO A 83 3.77 -7.04 9.68
N ALA A 84 2.93 -6.42 8.86
CA ALA A 84 2.95 -6.60 7.42
C ALA A 84 3.73 -5.44 6.77
N THR A 85 3.39 -5.09 5.53
CA THR A 85 4.03 -3.99 4.81
C THR A 85 3.53 -2.63 5.27
N GLY A 86 4.42 -1.64 5.37
CA GLY A 86 4.03 -0.23 5.47
C GLY A 86 3.76 0.35 4.08
N HIS A 87 2.91 1.37 4.00
CA HIS A 87 2.61 2.08 2.76
C HIS A 87 2.77 3.58 2.99
N ARG A 88 3.48 4.28 2.11
CA ARG A 88 3.64 5.73 2.18
C ARG A 88 3.61 6.38 0.80
N VAL A 89 3.15 7.62 0.76
CA VAL A 89 3.21 8.52 -0.40
C VAL A 89 4.11 9.70 -0.05
N GLU A 90 5.19 9.85 -0.81
CA GLU A 90 6.15 10.94 -0.68
C GLU A 90 5.85 12.03 -1.69
N ARG A 91 5.96 13.29 -1.25
CA ARG A 91 5.74 14.47 -2.08
C ARG A 91 7.03 14.93 -2.72
N TYR A 92 6.93 15.43 -3.94
CA TYR A 92 8.00 16.21 -4.55
C TYR A 92 7.76 17.71 -4.36
N PRO A 93 8.66 18.47 -3.70
CA PRO A 93 8.43 19.87 -3.36
C PRO A 93 8.09 20.81 -4.53
N ARG A 94 8.47 20.46 -5.77
CA ARG A 94 8.27 21.28 -6.97
C ARG A 94 7.51 20.57 -8.10
N ARG A 95 6.87 19.45 -7.80
CA ARG A 95 6.10 18.63 -8.77
C ARG A 95 4.79 18.21 -8.10
N PRO A 96 3.81 19.12 -7.97
CA PRO A 96 2.54 18.80 -7.29
C PRO A 96 1.69 17.77 -8.05
N ASP A 97 1.97 17.59 -9.35
CA ASP A 97 1.42 16.60 -10.26
C ASP A 97 2.11 15.23 -10.16
N ARG A 98 3.12 15.09 -9.28
CA ARG A 98 3.88 13.84 -9.12
C ARG A 98 4.11 13.50 -7.67
N CYS A 99 4.23 12.22 -7.41
CA CYS A 99 4.57 11.70 -6.10
C CYS A 99 5.37 10.41 -6.23
N ARG A 100 5.79 9.86 -5.08
CA ARG A 100 6.43 8.55 -5.02
C ARG A 100 5.70 7.68 -4.03
N VAL A 101 5.23 6.53 -4.49
CA VAL A 101 4.55 5.54 -3.65
C VAL A 101 5.58 4.52 -3.21
N VAL A 102 5.63 4.24 -1.91
CA VAL A 102 6.60 3.33 -1.30
C VAL A 102 5.88 2.27 -0.48
N ILE A 103 6.27 1.02 -0.70
CA ILE A 103 5.93 -0.12 0.15
C ILE A 103 7.17 -0.48 0.97
N GLU A 104 7.02 -0.46 2.27
CA GLU A 104 8.06 -0.85 3.23
C GLU A 104 7.87 -2.31 3.59
N VAL A 105 8.86 -3.13 3.28
CA VAL A 105 8.82 -4.58 3.44
C VAL A 105 9.73 -4.97 4.61
N PRO A 106 9.25 -5.68 5.63
CA PRO A 106 10.14 -6.24 6.66
C PRO A 106 11.27 -7.05 6.03
N LEU A 107 12.51 -6.95 6.55
CA LEU A 107 13.67 -7.65 5.96
C LEU A 107 13.47 -9.16 5.82
N LEU A 108 12.80 -9.79 6.79
CA LEU A 108 12.46 -11.22 6.74
C LEU A 108 11.56 -11.58 5.55
N ALA A 109 10.79 -10.61 5.04
CA ALA A 109 9.93 -10.74 3.88
C ALA A 109 10.59 -10.23 2.58
N ALA A 110 11.92 -10.09 2.52
CA ALA A 110 12.63 -9.67 1.30
C ALA A 110 12.25 -10.44 0.01
N PRO A 111 11.98 -11.77 0.04
CA PRO A 111 11.49 -12.49 -1.14
C PRO A 111 10.16 -11.95 -1.70
N TYR A 112 9.41 -11.16 -0.93
CA TYR A 112 8.16 -10.52 -1.34
C TYR A 112 8.38 -9.24 -2.18
N VAL A 113 9.60 -8.70 -2.24
CA VAL A 113 9.94 -7.46 -2.97
C VAL A 113 9.50 -7.47 -4.45
N PRO A 114 9.68 -8.54 -5.25
CA PRO A 114 9.20 -8.57 -6.63
C PRO A 114 7.68 -8.42 -6.74
N ILE A 115 6.93 -8.95 -5.78
CA ILE A 115 5.47 -8.80 -5.73
C ILE A 115 5.11 -7.35 -5.41
N CYS A 116 5.81 -6.70 -4.48
CA CYS A 116 5.64 -5.27 -4.20
C CYS A 116 5.92 -4.39 -5.42
N ARG A 117 6.97 -4.70 -6.21
CA ARG A 117 7.24 -3.97 -7.46
C ARG A 117 6.08 -4.08 -8.43
N ARG A 118 5.60 -5.31 -8.67
CA ARG A 118 4.44 -5.54 -9.54
C ARG A 118 3.17 -4.85 -9.03
N ALA A 119 2.99 -4.79 -7.71
CA ALA A 119 1.89 -4.07 -7.09
C ALA A 119 1.96 -2.56 -7.39
N LEU A 120 3.14 -1.97 -7.22
CA LEU A 120 3.39 -0.56 -7.53
C LEU A 120 3.21 -0.26 -9.02
N ASP A 121 3.65 -1.15 -9.92
CA ASP A 121 3.49 -0.97 -11.36
C ASP A 121 2.01 -0.92 -11.76
N ARG A 122 1.18 -1.82 -11.20
CA ARG A 122 -0.28 -1.80 -11.41
C ARG A 122 -0.93 -0.58 -10.79
N PHE A 123 -0.49 -0.22 -9.59
CA PHE A 123 -1.00 0.95 -8.88
C PHE A 123 -0.74 2.24 -9.65
N ALA A 124 0.47 2.41 -10.19
CA ALA A 124 0.80 3.55 -11.04
C ALA A 124 -0.10 3.60 -12.28
N ALA A 125 -0.24 2.49 -13.00
CA ALA A 125 -1.12 2.43 -14.18
C ALA A 125 -2.59 2.76 -13.84
N LEU A 126 -3.05 2.36 -12.65
CA LEU A 126 -4.40 2.64 -12.16
C LEU A 126 -4.63 4.13 -11.95
N VAL A 127 -3.73 4.81 -11.23
CA VAL A 127 -3.90 6.22 -10.86
C VAL A 127 -3.45 7.21 -11.94
N GLU A 128 -2.60 6.77 -12.87
CA GLU A 128 -2.18 7.55 -14.04
C GLU A 128 -3.17 7.41 -15.21
N GLY A 129 -4.00 6.36 -15.21
CA GLY A 129 -4.98 6.09 -16.27
C GLY A 129 -6.42 6.51 -15.96
N ASP A 130 -6.73 6.95 -14.74
CA ASP A 130 -8.05 7.43 -14.30
C ASP A 130 -8.35 8.89 -14.81
N GLU A 131 -7.86 9.27 -16.00
CA GLU A 131 -8.14 10.57 -16.67
C GLU A 131 -9.50 10.63 -17.38
#